data_AF-A0A958SH69-F1
#
_entry.id   AF-A0A958SH69-F1
#
_cell.length_a   1.000
_cell.length_b   1.000
_cell.length_c   1.000
_cell.angle_alpha   90.00
_cell.angle_beta   90.00
_cell.angle_gamma   90.00
#
_symmetry.space_group_name_H-M   'P 1'
#
loop_
_entity.id
_entity.type
_entity.pdbx_description
1 polymer ?
#
loop_
_entity_poly.entity_id
_entity_poly.type
_entity_poly.pdbx_seq_one_letter_code
_entity_poly.pdbx_strand_id
1 'polypeptide(L)' 'MAFVKLRDSEAFEQAFRRFKKSCEKSGILSEVKKREHYEKPGIRRKKKSLAARKRQVKKMRKFGR' A
#
# COMPACT_ATOMS: atom_id res chain seq x y z
N MET A 1 -3.71 4.11 9.42
CA MET A 1 -2.86 3.85 10.61
C MET A 1 -2.81 2.35 10.83
N ALA A 2 -1.65 1.78 11.12
CA ALA A 2 -1.45 0.33 11.24
C ALA A 2 -1.11 -0.03 12.70
N PHE A 3 -1.89 -0.93 13.30
CA PHE A 3 -1.68 -1.42 14.67
C PHE A 3 -1.48 -2.93 14.64
N VAL A 4 -0.49 -3.43 15.38
CA VAL A 4 -0.24 -4.86 15.56
C VAL A 4 -0.13 -5.12 17.05
N LYS A 5 -1.02 -5.96 17.58
CA LYS A 5 -0.92 -6.43 18.97
C LYS A 5 0.08 -7.59 19.02
N LEU A 6 1.08 -7.45 19.88
CA LEU A 6 2.03 -8.52 20.20
C LEU A 6 1.31 -9.60 21.02
N ARG A 7 1.63 -10.86 20.74
CA ARG A 7 1.27 -12.00 21.61
C ARG A 7 2.54 -12.45 22.32
N ASP A 8 2.43 -12.83 23.59
CA ASP A 8 3.57 -13.14 24.48
C ASP A 8 4.46 -14.29 23.99
N SER A 9 3.97 -15.10 23.05
CA SER A 9 4.71 -16.23 22.45
C SER A 9 5.40 -15.90 21.11
N GLU A 10 5.36 -14.65 20.63
CA GLU A 10 5.92 -14.29 19.33
C GLU A 10 7.29 -13.62 19.45
N ALA A 11 8.27 -14.13 18.69
CA ALA A 11 9.56 -13.47 18.55
C ALA A 11 9.40 -12.08 17.91
N PHE A 12 10.12 -11.09 18.43
CA PHE A 12 10.09 -9.69 17.98
C PHE A 12 10.16 -9.54 16.46
N GLU A 13 11.03 -10.33 15.81
CA GLU A 13 11.23 -10.27 14.36
C GLU A 13 9.96 -10.65 13.57
N GLN A 14 9.16 -11.60 14.07
CA GLN A 14 7.90 -12.00 13.43
C GLN A 14 6.86 -10.89 13.54
N ALA A 15 6.74 -10.27 14.71
CA ALA A 15 5.84 -9.15 14.93
C ALA A 15 6.23 -7.93 14.06
N PHE A 16 7.52 -7.65 13.93
CA PHE A 16 8.03 -6.59 13.07
C PHE A 16 7.72 -6.82 11.58
N ARG A 17 7.84 -8.06 11.10
CA ARG A 17 7.45 -8.43 9.73
C ARG A 17 5.95 -8.22 9.50
N ARG A 18 5.11 -8.56 10.47
CA ARG A 18 3.64 -8.31 10.39
C ARG A 18 3.33 -6.83 10.41
N PHE A 19 4.04 -6.04 11.22
CA PHE A 19 3.90 -4.60 11.25
C PHE A 19 4.27 -3.96 9.90
N LYS A 20 5.41 -4.33 9.31
CA LYS A 20 5.80 -3.87 7.96
C LYS A 20 4.72 -4.19 6.93
N LYS A 21 4.21 -5.42 6.93
CA LYS A 21 3.14 -5.84 6.01
C LYS A 21 1.83 -5.07 6.23
N SER A 22 1.51 -4.73 7.48
CA SER A 22 0.34 -3.91 7.83
C SER A 22 0.49 -2.45 7.37
N CYS A 23 1.69 -1.87 7.52
CA CYS A 23 2.03 -0.54 6.99
C CYS A 23 1.98 -0.49 5.46
N GLU A 24 2.47 -1.53 4.78
CA GLU A 24 2.37 -1.66 3.33
C GLU A 24 0.91 -1.81 2.86
N LYS A 25 0.13 -2.65 3.54
CA LYS A 25 -1.29 -2.89 3.22
C LYS A 25 -2.14 -1.64 3.41
N SER A 26 -1.88 -0.87 4.48
CA SER A 26 -2.56 0.40 4.73
C SER A 26 -2.09 1.52 3.78
N GLY A 27 -0.98 1.33 3.07
CA GLY A 27 -0.51 2.26 2.04
C GLY A 27 0.00 3.59 2.58
N ILE A 28 0.31 3.67 3.89
CA ILE A 28 0.72 4.91 4.58
C ILE A 28 1.92 5.56 3.86
N LEU A 29 2.95 4.76 3.52
CA LEU A 29 4.13 5.25 2.80
C LEU A 29 3.81 5.79 1.40
N SER A 30 2.81 5.20 0.73
CA SER A 30 2.37 5.68 -0.59
C SER A 30 1.53 6.95 -0.49
N GLU A 31 0.91 7.19 0.66
CA GLU A 31 0.11 8.37 0.93
C GLU A 31 0.99 9.56 1.29
N VAL A 32 2.01 9.35 2.12
CA VAL A 32 3.05 10.36 2.42
C VAL A 32 3.67 10.88 1.12
N LYS A 33 4.16 9.99 0.25
CA LYS A 33 4.74 10.36 -1.06
C LYS A 33 3.81 11.14 -1.99
N LYS A 34 2.49 10.96 -1.86
CA LYS A 34 1.50 11.70 -2.66
C LYS A 34 1.15 13.07 -2.08
N ARG A 35 1.45 13.27 -0.79
CA ARG A 35 1.16 14.50 -0.04
C ARG A 35 2.40 15.38 0.14
N GLU A 36 3.60 14.84 -0.08
CA GLU A 36 4.88 15.59 -0.02
C GLU A 36 4.88 16.85 -0.89
N HIS A 37 4.21 16.82 -2.05
CA HIS A 37 4.12 17.97 -2.94
C HIS A 37 2.69 18.19 -3.42
N TYR A 38 2.32 19.47 -3.62
CA TYR A 38 1.03 19.81 -4.21
C TYR A 38 1.00 19.37 -5.68
N GLU A 39 0.04 18.50 -6.01
CA GLU A 39 -0.33 18.22 -7.39
C GLU A 39 -1.67 18.84 -7.73
N LYS A 40 -1.72 19.54 -8.86
CA LYS A 40 -2.97 20.05 -9.44
C LYS A 40 -4.01 18.91 -9.51
N PRO A 41 -5.28 19.15 -9.14
CA PRO A 41 -6.31 18.11 -9.09
C PRO A 41 -6.47 17.30 -10.38
N GLY A 42 -6.25 17.91 -11.55
CA GLY A 42 -6.24 17.20 -12.85
C GLY A 42 -5.16 16.13 -12.96
N ILE A 43 -3.94 16.41 -12.47
CA ILE A 43 -2.81 15.47 -12.49
C ILE A 43 -3.08 14.32 -11.51
N ARG A 44 -3.62 14.62 -10.31
CA ARG A 44 -4.05 13.60 -9.34
C ARG A 44 -5.09 12.65 -9.92
N ARG A 45 -6.11 13.18 -10.62
CA ARG A 45 -7.16 12.36 -11.28
C ARG A 45 -6.56 11.47 -12.38
N LYS A 46 -5.66 12.02 -13.21
CA LYS A 46 -4.95 11.26 -14.27
C LYS A 46 -4.06 10.16 -13.70
N LYS A 47 -3.27 10.45 -12.65
CA LYS A 47 -2.44 9.43 -11.99
C LYS A 47 -3.29 8.33 -11.33
N LYS A 48 -4.44 8.68 -10.74
CA LYS A 48 -5.37 7.70 -10.15
C LYS A 48 -5.93 6.73 -11.19
N SER A 49 -6.39 7.23 -12.35
CA SER A 49 -6.95 6.37 -13.42
C SER A 49 -5.88 5.44 -14.03
N LEU A 50 -4.69 5.96 -14.28
CA LEU A 50 -3.55 5.15 -14.76
C LEU A 50 -3.16 4.04 -13.78
N ALA A 51 -3.11 4.35 -12.48
CA ALA A 51 -2.83 3.37 -11.45
C ALA A 51 -3.91 2.27 -11.37
N ALA A 52 -5.19 2.64 -11.51
CA ALA A 52 -6.29 1.68 -11.55
C ALA A 52 -6.20 0.74 -12.76
N ARG A 53 -5.96 1.29 -13.96
CA ARG A 53 -5.79 0.50 -15.19
C ARG A 53 -4.60 -0.47 -15.08
N LYS A 54 -3.45 -0.01 -14.56
CA LYS A 54 -2.29 -0.87 -14.31
C LYS A 54 -2.61 -2.00 -13.32
N ARG A 55 -3.40 -1.74 -12.27
CA ARG A 55 -3.83 -2.79 -11.31
C ARG A 55 -4.74 -3.82 -11.98
N GLN A 56 -5.69 -3.39 -12.81
CA GLN A 56 -6.58 -4.29 -13.55
C GLN A 56 -5.80 -5.21 -14.50
N VAL A 57 -4.87 -4.66 -15.29
CA VAL A 57 -4.00 -5.45 -16.18
C VAL A 57 -3.19 -6.48 -15.40
N LYS A 58 -2.60 -6.10 -14.26
CA LYS A 58 -1.89 -7.05 -13.39
C LYS A 58 -2.81 -8.15 -12.82
N LYS A 59 -4.06 -7.82 -12.47
CA LYS A 59 -5.04 -8.80 -11.96
C LYS A 59 -5.40 -9.82 -13.04
N MET A 60 -5.67 -9.36 -14.27
CA MET A 60 -5.98 -10.24 -15.40
C MET A 60 -4.82 -11.17 -15.73
N ARG A 61 -3.58 -10.66 -15.78
CA ARG A 61 -2.37 -11.49 -16.00
C ARG A 61 -2.12 -12.54 -14.91
N LYS A 62 -2.58 -12.29 -13.67
CA LYS A 62 -2.45 -13.24 -12.56
C LYS A 62 -3.53 -14.32 -12.56
N PHE A 63 -4.70 -14.03 -13.12
CA PHE A 63 -5.84 -14.95 -13.16
C PHE A 63 -5.79 -15.87 -14.39
N GLY A 64 -5.14 -15.43 -15.47
CA GLY A 64 -4.86 -16.27 -16.64
C GLY A 64 -3.58 -17.12 -16.53
N ARG A 65 -3.07 -17.34 -15.31
CA ARG A 65 -1.96 -18.26 -15.00
C ARG A 65 -2.43 -19.29 -14.00
#